data_AF-A0A9D2QYG1-F1
#
_entry.id   AF-A0A9D2QYG1-F1
#
_cell.length_a   1.000
_cell.length_b   1.000
_cell.length_c   1.000
_cell.angle_alpha   90.00
_cell.angle_beta   90.00
_cell.angle_gamma   90.00
#
_symmetry.space_group_name_H-M   'P 1'
#
loop_
_entity.id
_entity.type
_entity.pdbx_description
1 polymer ?
#
loop_
_entity_poly.entity_id
_entity_poly.type
_entity_poly.pdbx_seq_one_letter_code
_entity_poly.pdbx_strand_id
1 'polypeptide(L)'
;MNEDTLSMVKQILMDEESLDRLREKLNHEKSQSFPREKPCKPEREQVARHYNPVRSQLKPDYAKWCRPLIFTGILFAVGMILSAIPSLAVFMALLIVADVFLAGAAAIYVFYQRAVIFPKEKKADEERIRNSEEYKEECRKLDLEYDRKQEELDQKFKDRMENFQKEYRSWEEKYHKWQKKREDEISDIQKEILVLESRRDGLYDKLDRIPVHYRKTEIIRYIYNAISTSDYTIKEAIDLYDRNEQRKVDEARLREQQIYNQLQEEANAHADEMNELQREANETAKKARRDMNIANAAGIYQNHKRNKMLDRMNKK
;
A
#
# COMPACT_ATOMS: atom_id res chain seq x y z
N MET A 1 -26.51 62.72 1.69
CA MET A 1 -25.92 62.08 2.91
C MET A 1 -24.77 62.93 3.46
N ASN A 2 -24.45 62.92 4.77
CA ASN A 2 -23.32 63.71 5.32
C ASN A 2 -21.99 63.19 4.79
N GLU A 3 -21.16 64.06 4.21
CA GLU A 3 -19.84 63.73 3.64
C GLU A 3 -18.94 62.99 4.64
N ASP A 4 -19.04 63.35 5.93
CA ASP A 4 -18.35 62.69 7.03
C ASP A 4 -18.70 61.20 7.17
N THR A 5 -19.98 60.83 6.96
CA THR A 5 -20.42 59.43 7.09
C THR A 5 -19.91 58.57 5.95
N LEU A 6 -19.87 59.10 4.73
CA LEU A 6 -19.29 58.43 3.58
C LEU A 6 -17.78 58.21 3.77
N SER A 7 -17.08 59.22 4.28
CA SER A 7 -15.66 59.15 4.60
C SER A 7 -15.35 58.09 5.66
N MET A 8 -16.16 58.01 6.72
CA MET A 8 -16.01 56.97 7.74
C MET A 8 -16.23 55.56 7.18
N VAL A 9 -17.31 55.34 6.40
CA VAL A 9 -17.58 54.02 5.80
C VAL A 9 -16.48 53.62 4.81
N LYS A 10 -15.95 54.58 4.05
CA LYS A 10 -14.79 54.34 3.17
C LYS A 10 -13.56 53.91 3.98
N GLN A 11 -13.28 54.58 5.09
CA GLN A 11 -12.14 54.24 5.94
C GLN A 11 -12.31 52.85 6.57
N ILE A 12 -13.52 52.53 7.06
CA ILE A 12 -13.85 51.19 7.57
C ILE A 12 -13.60 50.12 6.50
N LEU A 13 -14.07 50.36 5.27
CA LEU A 13 -13.83 49.43 4.16
C LEU A 13 -12.34 49.20 3.90
N MET A 14 -11.55 50.29 3.85
CA MET A 14 -10.10 50.20 3.67
C MET A 14 -9.41 49.45 4.82
N ASP A 15 -9.87 49.66 6.06
CA ASP A 15 -9.32 48.99 7.23
C ASP A 15 -9.68 47.49 7.24
N GLU A 16 -10.92 47.10 6.86
CA GLU A 16 -11.33 45.69 6.72
C GLU A 16 -10.59 44.97 5.59
N GLU A 17 -10.42 45.60 4.42
CA GLU A 17 -9.65 45.01 3.31
C GLU A 17 -8.17 44.85 3.69
N SER A 18 -7.62 45.80 4.44
CA SER A 18 -6.26 45.70 4.99
C SER A 18 -6.15 44.56 6.01
N LEU A 19 -7.14 44.40 6.89
CA LEU A 19 -7.21 43.31 7.86
C LEU A 19 -7.28 41.94 7.19
N ASP A 20 -8.09 41.79 6.14
CA ASP A 20 -8.18 40.54 5.38
C ASP A 20 -6.84 40.18 4.74
N ARG A 21 -6.15 41.15 4.12
CA ARG A 21 -4.79 40.95 3.57
C ARG A 21 -3.78 40.56 4.64
N LEU A 22 -3.83 41.19 5.82
CA LEU A 22 -2.93 40.88 6.93
C LEU A 22 -3.21 39.50 7.52
N ARG A 23 -4.48 39.09 7.62
CA ARG A 23 -4.88 37.75 8.07
C ARG A 23 -4.43 36.67 7.08
N GLU A 24 -4.55 36.93 5.78
CA GLU A 24 -4.02 36.05 4.74
C GLU A 24 -2.50 35.94 4.83
N LYS A 25 -1.79 37.06 4.97
CA LYS A 25 -0.34 37.10 5.18
C LYS A 25 0.07 36.34 6.45
N LEU A 26 -0.66 36.51 7.56
CA LEU A 26 -0.42 35.78 8.81
C LEU A 26 -0.57 34.28 8.62
N ASN A 27 -1.62 33.84 7.92
CA ASN A 27 -1.83 32.43 7.61
C ASN A 27 -0.73 31.89 6.69
N HIS A 28 -0.29 32.68 5.71
CA HIS A 28 0.82 32.34 4.84
C HIS A 28 2.11 32.12 5.65
N GLU A 29 2.51 33.07 6.49
CA GLU A 29 3.71 32.96 7.33
C GLU A 29 3.65 31.78 8.31
N LYS A 30 2.47 31.51 8.89
CA LYS A 30 2.26 30.34 9.77
C LYS A 30 2.38 29.01 9.02
N SER A 31 2.00 28.97 7.75
CA SER A 31 2.05 27.76 6.92
C SER A 31 3.44 27.46 6.36
N GLN A 32 4.36 28.44 6.37
CA GLN A 32 5.70 28.24 5.84
C GLN A 32 6.52 27.25 6.67
N SER A 33 7.11 26.28 5.99
CA SER A 33 8.13 25.38 6.52
C SER A 33 9.53 25.87 6.17
N PHE A 34 10.53 25.45 6.94
CA PHE A 34 11.91 25.78 6.65
C PHE A 34 12.33 25.20 5.28
N PRO A 35 12.88 26.00 4.35
CA PRO A 35 13.11 25.58 2.96
C PRO A 35 14.27 24.60 2.78
N ARG A 36 15.12 24.39 3.81
CA ARG A 36 16.25 23.45 3.72
C ARG A 36 15.94 22.16 4.46
N GLU A 37 16.12 21.05 3.77
CA GLU A 37 16.03 19.72 4.36
C GLU A 37 17.05 19.54 5.49
N LYS A 38 16.64 18.80 6.52
CA LYS A 38 17.50 18.46 7.64
C LYS A 38 18.56 17.45 7.17
N PRO A 39 19.86 17.70 7.41
CA PRO A 39 20.90 16.75 7.07
C PRO A 39 20.63 15.37 7.69
N CYS A 40 20.88 14.30 6.94
CA CYS A 40 20.69 12.93 7.39
C CYS A 40 21.95 12.40 8.08
N LYS A 41 21.78 11.70 9.20
CA LYS A 41 22.90 11.13 9.95
C LYS A 41 23.50 9.96 9.16
N PRO A 42 24.82 9.91 8.94
CA PRO A 42 25.43 8.78 8.25
C PRO A 42 25.34 7.51 9.10
N GLU A 43 25.13 6.37 8.43
CA GLU A 43 25.11 5.05 9.05
C GLU A 43 26.50 4.40 9.03
N ARG A 44 26.79 3.56 10.03
CA ARG A 44 28.05 2.83 10.13
C ARG A 44 27.91 1.48 9.43
N GLU A 45 28.75 1.24 8.45
CA GLU A 45 28.83 -0.02 7.73
C GLU A 45 29.77 -0.99 8.48
N GLN A 46 29.39 -2.27 8.52
CA GLN A 46 30.20 -3.35 9.12
C GLN A 46 30.50 -4.42 8.09
N VAL A 47 31.73 -4.90 8.09
CA VAL A 47 32.17 -5.97 7.21
C VAL A 47 31.67 -7.32 7.74
N ALA A 48 30.85 -8.01 6.93
CA ALA A 48 30.44 -9.37 7.23
C ALA A 48 31.64 -10.33 7.03
N ARG A 49 32.11 -10.94 8.12
CA ARG A 49 33.22 -11.91 8.08
C ARG A 49 32.72 -13.25 7.57
N HIS A 50 33.42 -13.81 6.58
CA HIS A 50 33.11 -15.13 6.04
C HIS A 50 34.37 -15.98 5.99
N TYR A 51 34.31 -17.19 6.55
CA TYR A 51 35.45 -18.09 6.61
C TYR A 51 35.21 -19.30 5.70
N ASN A 52 36.29 -19.82 5.12
CA ASN A 52 36.22 -21.04 4.33
C ASN A 52 35.74 -22.20 5.21
N PRO A 53 34.68 -22.93 4.82
CA PRO A 53 34.16 -24.03 5.63
C PRO A 53 35.16 -25.17 5.66
N VAL A 54 35.47 -25.67 6.86
CA VAL A 54 36.31 -26.85 7.04
C VAL A 54 35.58 -28.08 6.50
N ARG A 55 36.20 -28.80 5.56
CA ARG A 55 35.66 -30.05 5.00
C ARG A 55 36.65 -31.18 5.28
N SER A 56 36.17 -32.27 5.87
CA SER A 56 36.98 -33.48 6.03
C SER A 56 37.46 -34.02 4.68
N GLN A 57 38.69 -34.51 4.65
CA GLN A 57 39.30 -35.15 3.49
C GLN A 57 39.22 -36.69 3.54
N LEU A 58 38.72 -37.26 4.65
CA LEU A 58 38.57 -38.70 4.83
C LEU A 58 37.55 -39.30 3.86
N LYS A 59 37.97 -40.36 3.16
CA LYS A 59 37.09 -41.20 2.34
C LYS A 59 36.76 -42.49 3.11
N PRO A 60 35.52 -42.99 3.02
CA PRO A 60 35.15 -44.26 3.66
C PRO A 60 35.91 -45.43 3.07
N ASP A 61 36.63 -46.18 3.90
CA ASP A 61 37.34 -47.40 3.50
C ASP A 61 36.40 -48.61 3.56
N TYR A 62 35.51 -48.69 2.58
CA TYR A 62 34.55 -49.79 2.44
C TYR A 62 35.23 -51.16 2.27
N ALA A 63 36.42 -51.19 1.68
CA ALA A 63 37.15 -52.43 1.44
C ALA A 63 37.54 -53.08 2.77
N LYS A 64 38.00 -52.28 3.75
CA LYS A 64 38.33 -52.79 5.09
C LYS A 64 37.10 -53.17 5.90
N TRP A 65 36.01 -52.39 5.83
CA TRP A 65 34.79 -52.66 6.58
C TRP A 65 34.04 -53.90 6.09
N CYS A 66 34.00 -54.14 4.78
CA CYS A 66 33.23 -55.25 4.18
C CYS A 66 33.98 -56.60 4.15
N ARG A 67 35.27 -56.65 4.51
CA ARG A 67 36.03 -57.91 4.65
C ARG A 67 35.27 -59.03 5.40
N PRO A 68 34.72 -58.82 6.60
CA PRO A 68 33.97 -59.86 7.31
C PRO A 68 32.76 -60.37 6.51
N LEU A 69 32.02 -59.50 5.82
CA LEU A 69 30.91 -59.90 4.95
C LEU A 69 31.36 -60.74 3.75
N ILE A 70 32.52 -60.39 3.16
CA ILE A 70 33.11 -61.15 2.06
C ILE A 70 33.54 -62.54 2.55
N PHE A 71 34.19 -62.63 3.72
CA PHE A 71 34.58 -63.91 4.32
C PHE A 71 33.37 -64.78 4.68
N THR A 72 32.31 -64.22 5.26
CA THR A 72 31.08 -64.98 5.57
C THR A 72 30.38 -65.47 4.31
N GLY A 73 30.37 -64.68 3.24
CA GLY A 73 29.79 -65.08 1.95
C GLY A 73 30.57 -66.24 1.29
N ILE A 74 31.89 -66.24 1.40
CA ILE A 74 32.74 -67.34 0.90
C ILE A 74 32.50 -68.62 1.73
N LEU A 75 32.43 -68.52 3.07
CA LEU A 75 32.17 -69.68 3.94
C LEU A 75 30.82 -70.32 3.64
N PHE A 76 29.78 -69.49 3.48
CA PHE A 76 28.44 -69.92 3.13
C PHE A 76 28.39 -70.64 1.77
N ALA A 77 29.09 -70.11 0.75
CA ALA A 77 29.15 -70.74 -0.57
C ALA A 77 29.83 -72.13 -0.53
N VAL A 78 30.92 -72.26 0.23
CA VAL A 78 31.58 -73.55 0.47
C VAL A 78 30.66 -74.51 1.23
N GLY A 79 29.94 -74.00 2.23
CA GLY A 79 28.97 -74.77 3.01
C GLY A 79 27.83 -75.35 2.16
N MET A 80 27.31 -74.54 1.23
CA MET A 80 26.27 -74.96 0.29
C MET A 80 26.76 -76.07 -0.66
N ILE A 81 27.99 -75.98 -1.19
CA ILE A 81 28.55 -76.99 -2.11
C ILE A 81 28.74 -78.34 -1.41
N LEU A 82 29.25 -78.35 -0.17
CA LEU A 82 29.47 -79.61 0.57
C LEU A 82 28.17 -80.27 1.08
N SER A 83 27.06 -79.53 1.18
CA SER A 83 25.77 -80.06 1.63
C SER A 83 25.12 -81.07 0.66
N ALA A 84 25.60 -81.15 -0.59
CA ALA A 84 25.16 -82.11 -1.59
C ALA A 84 25.53 -83.57 -1.26
N ILE A 85 26.36 -83.80 -0.24
CA ILE A 85 26.77 -85.13 0.24
C ILE A 85 25.82 -85.58 1.37
N PRO A 86 24.99 -86.63 1.17
CA PRO A 86 23.91 -86.99 2.10
C PRO A 86 24.37 -87.33 3.53
N SER A 87 25.58 -87.88 3.69
CA SER A 87 26.15 -88.25 4.98
C SER A 87 26.57 -87.06 5.85
N LEU A 88 26.66 -85.85 5.28
CA LEU A 88 27.06 -84.62 5.97
C LEU A 88 25.93 -83.59 6.07
N ALA A 89 24.77 -83.85 5.46
CA ALA A 89 23.70 -82.86 5.30
C ALA A 89 23.21 -82.24 6.62
N VAL A 90 23.05 -83.04 7.69
CA VAL A 90 22.59 -82.54 9.00
C VAL A 90 23.63 -81.64 9.67
N PHE A 91 24.91 -81.98 9.56
CA PHE A 91 26.01 -81.16 10.09
C PHE A 91 26.16 -79.85 9.31
N MET A 92 26.03 -79.91 7.98
CA MET A 92 26.08 -78.72 7.13
C MET A 92 24.89 -77.78 7.35
N ALA A 93 23.70 -78.30 7.64
CA ALA A 93 22.53 -77.48 7.98
C ALA A 93 22.77 -76.62 9.25
N LEU A 94 23.44 -77.17 10.27
CA LEU A 94 23.81 -76.41 11.47
C LEU A 94 24.88 -75.34 11.18
N LEU A 95 25.84 -75.63 10.30
CA LEU A 95 26.84 -74.63 9.87
C LEU A 95 26.21 -73.50 9.07
N ILE A 96 25.24 -73.79 8.21
CA ILE A 96 24.49 -72.77 7.45
C ILE A 96 23.72 -71.85 8.40
N VAL A 97 23.08 -72.39 9.44
CA VAL A 97 22.41 -71.56 10.47
C VAL A 97 23.43 -70.68 11.18
N ALA A 98 24.59 -71.21 11.57
CA ALA A 98 25.67 -70.43 12.17
C ALA A 98 26.20 -69.33 11.24
N ASP A 99 26.31 -69.59 9.94
CA ASP A 99 26.74 -68.61 8.92
C ASP A 99 25.75 -67.46 8.76
N VAL A 100 24.43 -67.73 8.82
CA VAL A 100 23.40 -66.68 8.78
C VAL A 100 23.54 -65.75 10.00
N PHE A 101 23.77 -66.30 11.20
CA PHE A 101 24.04 -65.49 12.39
C PHE A 101 25.34 -64.68 12.26
N LEU A 102 26.40 -65.28 11.72
CA LEU A 102 27.68 -64.60 11.51
C LEU A 102 27.58 -63.48 10.47
N ALA A 103 26.84 -63.69 9.38
CA ALA A 103 26.55 -62.68 8.36
C ALA A 103 25.71 -61.52 8.94
N GLY A 104 24.72 -61.83 9.79
CA GLY A 104 23.96 -60.82 10.53
C GLY A 104 24.85 -59.96 11.43
N ALA A 105 25.73 -60.59 12.21
CA ALA A 105 26.71 -59.88 13.04
C ALA A 105 27.70 -59.04 12.22
N ALA A 106 28.17 -59.55 11.08
CA ALA A 106 29.04 -58.83 10.16
C ALA A 106 28.34 -57.62 9.51
N ALA A 107 27.06 -57.73 9.17
CA ALA A 107 26.26 -56.61 8.66
C ALA A 107 26.06 -55.52 9.72
N ILE A 108 25.77 -55.92 10.97
CA ILE A 108 25.69 -55.01 12.12
C ILE A 108 27.04 -54.30 12.33
N TYR A 109 28.15 -55.01 12.21
CA TYR A 109 29.49 -54.43 12.32
C TYR A 109 29.75 -53.36 11.25
N VAL A 110 29.43 -53.64 9.98
CA VAL A 110 29.57 -52.66 8.88
C VAL A 110 28.68 -51.44 9.11
N PHE A 111 27.44 -51.66 9.56
CA PHE A 111 26.53 -50.57 9.90
C PHE A 111 27.07 -49.72 11.05
N TYR A 112 27.60 -50.34 12.11
CA TYR A 112 28.21 -49.64 13.25
C TYR A 112 29.44 -48.82 12.83
N GLN A 113 30.32 -49.38 12.00
CA GLN A 113 31.48 -48.68 11.44
C GLN A 113 31.07 -47.43 10.65
N ARG A 114 30.07 -47.56 9.78
CA ARG A 114 29.57 -46.45 8.94
C ARG A 114 28.80 -45.39 9.74
N ALA A 115 27.94 -45.81 10.66
CA ALA A 115 27.00 -44.91 11.35
C ALA A 115 27.59 -44.25 12.60
N VAL A 116 28.58 -44.88 13.24
CA VAL A 116 29.11 -44.42 14.54
C VAL A 116 30.58 -44.02 14.45
N ILE A 117 31.43 -44.85 13.84
CA ILE A 117 32.88 -44.63 13.84
C ILE A 117 33.29 -43.61 12.78
N PHE A 118 32.88 -43.79 11.53
CA PHE A 118 33.22 -42.88 10.44
C PHE A 118 32.82 -41.41 10.68
N PRO A 119 31.63 -41.06 11.19
CA PRO A 119 31.32 -39.67 11.50
C PRO A 119 32.16 -39.11 12.65
N LYS A 120 32.62 -39.95 13.60
CA LYS A 120 33.55 -39.51 14.65
C LYS A 120 34.94 -39.24 14.07
N GLU A 121 35.44 -40.12 13.21
CA GLU A 121 36.72 -39.93 12.50
C GLU A 121 36.68 -38.70 11.60
N LYS A 122 35.56 -38.49 10.89
CA LYS A 122 35.32 -37.30 10.06
C LYS A 122 35.38 -36.00 10.88
N LYS A 123 34.73 -35.97 12.05
CA LYS A 123 34.80 -34.83 12.97
C LYS A 123 36.21 -34.62 13.52
N ALA A 124 36.91 -35.68 13.90
CA ALA A 124 38.29 -35.61 14.37
C ALA A 124 39.25 -35.08 13.29
N ASP A 125 39.01 -35.42 12.02
CA ASP A 125 39.76 -34.89 10.88
C ASP A 125 39.42 -33.42 10.60
N GLU A 126 38.15 -33.02 10.68
CA GLU A 126 37.75 -31.61 10.63
C GLU A 126 38.40 -30.79 11.74
N GLU A 127 38.45 -31.31 12.97
CA GLU A 127 39.15 -30.67 14.09
C GLU A 127 40.66 -30.61 13.86
N ARG A 128 41.27 -31.64 13.27
CA ARG A 128 42.68 -31.64 12.89
C ARG A 128 42.99 -30.60 11.82
N ILE A 129 42.14 -30.47 10.79
CA ILE A 129 42.28 -29.45 9.74
C ILE A 129 42.06 -28.06 10.34
N ARG A 130 41.09 -27.88 11.24
CA ARG A 130 40.88 -26.61 11.94
C ARG A 130 42.07 -26.22 12.83
N ASN A 131 42.72 -27.21 13.43
CA ASN A 131 43.90 -27.00 14.26
C ASN A 131 45.20 -26.94 13.47
N SER A 132 45.17 -27.18 12.15
CA SER A 132 46.35 -27.07 11.30
C SER A 132 46.83 -25.61 11.27
N GLU A 133 48.16 -25.44 11.24
CA GLU A 133 48.76 -24.11 11.18
C GLU A 133 48.41 -23.41 9.87
N GLU A 134 48.33 -24.15 8.76
CA GLU A 134 47.94 -23.61 7.44
C GLU A 134 46.53 -22.99 7.45
N TYR A 135 45.54 -23.69 8.03
CA TYR A 135 44.17 -23.17 8.12
C TYR A 135 44.09 -21.96 9.06
N LYS A 136 44.79 -22.00 10.19
CA LYS A 136 44.87 -20.86 11.11
C LYS A 136 45.54 -19.65 10.46
N GLU A 137 46.56 -19.85 9.64
CA GLU A 137 47.22 -18.78 8.90
C GLU A 137 46.32 -18.18 7.83
N GLU A 138 45.55 -18.99 7.10
CA GLU A 138 44.54 -18.50 6.15
C GLU A 138 43.45 -17.69 6.85
N CYS A 139 42.92 -18.18 7.97
CA CYS A 139 41.97 -17.44 8.78
C CYS A 139 42.57 -16.11 9.27
N ARG A 140 43.83 -16.13 9.74
CA ARG A 140 44.52 -14.92 10.20
C ARG A 140 44.71 -13.89 9.07
N LYS A 141 45.04 -14.34 7.86
CA LYS A 141 45.16 -13.46 6.69
C LYS A 141 43.80 -12.84 6.33
N LEU A 142 42.73 -13.64 6.35
CA LEU A 142 41.38 -13.15 6.12
C LEU A 142 40.93 -12.15 7.21
N ASP A 143 41.23 -12.43 8.48
CA ASP A 143 40.94 -11.53 9.58
C ASP A 143 41.65 -10.18 9.39
N LEU A 144 42.94 -10.20 9.03
CA LEU A 144 43.70 -8.97 8.72
C LEU A 144 43.08 -8.18 7.55
N GLU A 145 42.62 -8.86 6.50
CA GLU A 145 41.94 -8.19 5.38
C GLU A 145 40.59 -7.60 5.78
N TYR A 146 39.83 -8.31 6.62
CA TYR A 146 38.55 -7.83 7.14
C TYR A 146 38.74 -6.64 8.08
N ASP A 147 39.73 -6.69 8.96
CA ASP A 147 40.08 -5.61 9.87
C ASP A 147 40.51 -4.37 9.08
N ARG A 148 41.37 -4.52 8.06
CA ARG A 148 41.76 -3.40 7.18
C ARG A 148 40.56 -2.77 6.47
N LYS A 149 39.64 -3.59 5.94
CA LYS A 149 38.40 -3.08 5.31
C LYS A 149 37.49 -2.38 6.32
N GLN A 150 37.40 -2.88 7.55
CA GLN A 150 36.62 -2.25 8.60
C GLN A 150 37.22 -0.90 9.02
N GLU A 151 38.56 -0.80 9.11
CA GLU A 151 39.26 0.46 9.39
C GLU A 151 39.01 1.51 8.30
N GLU A 152 39.06 1.11 7.02
CA GLU A 152 38.75 2.00 5.90
C GLU A 152 37.30 2.52 5.96
N LEU A 153 36.34 1.65 6.29
CA LEU A 153 34.93 2.03 6.45
C LEU A 153 34.72 2.92 7.68
N ASP A 154 35.39 2.63 8.79
CA ASP A 154 35.32 3.43 10.00
C ASP A 154 35.94 4.82 9.79
N GLN A 155 37.02 4.92 9.01
CA GLN A 155 37.62 6.21 8.64
C GLN A 155 36.67 7.03 7.75
N LYS A 156 36.10 6.41 6.70
CA LYS A 156 35.08 7.06 5.86
C LYS A 156 33.87 7.50 6.70
N PHE A 157 33.46 6.69 7.68
CA PHE A 157 32.38 7.05 8.58
C PHE A 157 32.71 8.26 9.46
N LYS A 158 33.93 8.33 10.02
CA LYS A 158 34.39 9.50 10.79
C LYS A 158 34.36 10.76 9.93
N ASP A 159 34.92 10.71 8.73
CA ASP A 159 34.94 11.85 7.81
C ASP A 159 33.51 12.30 7.43
N ARG A 160 32.62 11.34 7.11
CA ARG A 160 31.19 11.62 6.85
C ARG A 160 30.50 12.22 8.07
N MET A 161 30.80 11.73 9.28
CA MET A 161 30.22 12.23 10.53
C MET A 161 30.70 13.65 10.84
N GLU A 162 31.98 13.96 10.64
CA GLU A 162 32.51 15.31 10.83
C GLU A 162 31.89 16.31 9.86
N ASN A 163 31.75 15.93 8.59
CA ASN A 163 31.08 16.76 7.58
C ASN A 163 29.60 16.95 7.94
N PHE A 164 28.90 15.88 8.32
CA PHE A 164 27.53 15.95 8.82
C PHE A 164 27.40 16.90 10.02
N GLN A 165 28.32 16.86 11.00
CA GLN A 165 28.27 17.76 12.16
C GLN A 165 28.44 19.23 11.74
N LYS A 166 29.33 19.52 10.80
CA LYS A 166 29.51 20.89 10.27
C LYS A 166 28.26 21.37 9.53
N GLU A 167 27.70 20.53 8.67
CA GLU A 167 26.48 20.83 7.93
C GLU A 167 25.27 21.01 8.87
N TYR A 168 25.14 20.13 9.85
CA TYR A 168 24.08 20.18 10.86
C TYR A 168 24.14 21.48 11.66
N ARG A 169 25.32 21.89 12.14
CA ARG A 169 25.48 23.18 12.85
C ARG A 169 25.09 24.37 11.97
N SER A 170 25.55 24.38 10.72
CA SER A 170 25.17 25.45 9.78
C SER A 170 23.67 25.46 9.49
N TRP A 171 23.06 24.29 9.38
CA TRP A 171 21.61 24.14 9.20
C TRP A 171 20.85 24.63 10.43
N GLU A 172 21.29 24.26 11.64
CA GLU A 172 20.69 24.64 12.92
C GLU A 172 20.75 26.15 13.15
N GLU A 173 21.88 26.79 12.88
CA GLU A 173 22.00 28.24 12.94
C GLU A 173 21.05 28.95 11.97
N LYS A 174 20.93 28.44 10.73
CA LYS A 174 20.01 29.00 9.73
C LYS A 174 18.56 28.76 10.11
N TYR A 175 18.24 27.60 10.67
CA TYR A 175 16.91 27.25 11.15
C TYR A 175 16.48 28.19 12.27
N HIS A 176 17.34 28.40 13.28
CA HIS A 176 17.04 29.32 14.38
C HIS A 176 16.91 30.77 13.91
N LYS A 177 17.78 31.23 12.99
CA LYS A 177 17.66 32.58 12.40
C LYS A 177 16.34 32.75 11.65
N TRP A 178 15.96 31.75 10.84
CA TRP A 178 14.69 31.76 10.12
C TRP A 178 13.49 31.71 11.07
N GLN A 179 13.53 30.85 12.08
CA GLN A 179 12.47 30.71 13.07
C GLN A 179 12.25 32.03 13.82
N LYS A 180 13.33 32.65 14.30
CA LYS A 180 13.27 33.94 14.99
C LYS A 180 12.69 35.03 14.09
N LYS A 181 13.19 35.15 12.85
CA LYS A 181 12.67 36.12 11.89
C LYS A 181 11.17 35.94 11.66
N ARG A 182 10.73 34.69 11.49
CA ARG A 182 9.31 34.37 11.29
C ARG A 182 8.47 34.67 12.53
N GLU A 183 8.96 34.35 13.73
CA GLU A 183 8.27 34.69 14.98
C GLU A 183 8.14 36.21 15.16
N ASP A 184 9.20 36.96 14.84
CA ASP A 184 9.19 38.43 14.86
C ASP A 184 8.16 38.97 13.84
N GLU A 185 8.17 38.48 12.60
CA GLU A 185 7.20 38.87 11.55
C GLU A 185 5.75 38.53 11.93
N ILE A 186 5.50 37.35 12.50
CA ILE A 186 4.18 36.95 12.99
C ILE A 186 3.72 37.88 14.11
N SER A 187 4.60 38.18 15.07
CA SER A 187 4.31 39.09 16.18
C SER A 187 3.95 40.49 15.66
N ASP A 188 4.70 40.99 14.68
CA ASP A 188 4.48 42.32 14.13
C ASP A 188 3.16 42.40 13.34
N ILE A 189 2.85 41.39 12.53
CA ILE A 189 1.55 41.29 11.83
C ILE A 189 0.40 41.21 12.85
N GLN A 190 0.55 40.46 13.94
CA GLN A 190 -0.47 40.36 14.98
C GLN A 190 -0.71 41.70 15.69
N LYS A 191 0.35 42.45 15.99
CA LYS A 191 0.22 43.81 16.54
C LYS A 191 -0.49 44.75 15.57
N GLU A 192 -0.14 44.68 14.29
CA GLU A 192 -0.78 45.51 13.25
C GLU A 192 -2.27 45.20 13.12
N ILE A 193 -2.64 43.91 13.14
CA ILE A 193 -4.05 43.48 13.17
C ILE A 193 -4.77 44.06 14.38
N LEU A 194 -4.20 43.95 15.59
CA LEU A 194 -4.85 44.48 16.80
C LEU A 194 -5.06 45.99 16.75
N VAL A 195 -4.09 46.74 16.22
CA VAL A 195 -4.20 48.19 16.06
C VAL A 195 -5.29 48.55 15.06
N LEU A 196 -5.34 47.86 13.92
CA LEU A 196 -6.37 48.09 12.89
C LEU A 196 -7.77 47.67 13.36
N GLU A 197 -7.90 46.56 14.08
CA GLU A 197 -9.17 46.13 14.69
C GLU A 197 -9.68 47.18 15.68
N SER A 198 -8.81 47.67 16.57
CA SER A 198 -9.18 48.73 17.52
C SER A 198 -9.58 50.03 16.82
N ARG A 199 -8.85 50.43 15.77
CA ARG A 199 -9.17 51.63 14.97
C ARG A 199 -10.53 51.49 14.29
N ARG A 200 -10.77 50.33 13.65
CA ARG A 200 -12.01 50.00 12.95
C ARG A 200 -13.20 49.97 13.91
N ASP A 201 -13.04 49.33 15.06
CA ASP A 201 -14.10 49.24 16.07
C ASP A 201 -14.47 50.63 16.59
N GLY A 202 -13.47 51.49 16.82
CA GLY A 202 -13.71 52.90 17.15
C GLY A 202 -14.43 53.71 16.06
N LEU A 203 -14.30 53.33 14.78
CA LEU A 203 -15.09 53.92 13.69
C LEU A 203 -16.52 53.41 13.69
N TYR A 204 -16.73 52.11 13.94
CA TYR A 204 -18.07 51.55 14.08
C TYR A 204 -18.84 52.14 15.26
N ASP A 205 -18.17 52.34 16.40
CA ASP A 205 -18.77 52.95 17.61
C ASP A 205 -19.19 54.41 17.37
N LYS A 206 -18.40 55.16 16.59
CA LYS A 206 -18.77 56.52 16.18
C LYS A 206 -19.94 56.55 15.20
N LEU A 207 -20.05 55.53 14.35
CA LEU A 207 -21.06 55.48 13.31
C LEU A 207 -22.42 55.01 13.87
N ASP A 208 -22.43 54.09 14.85
CA ASP A 208 -23.57 53.46 15.56
C ASP A 208 -24.79 53.07 14.68
N ARG A 209 -24.59 52.97 13.36
CA ARG A 209 -25.64 52.73 12.36
C ARG A 209 -25.53 51.38 11.67
N ILE A 210 -24.41 50.67 11.86
CA ILE A 210 -24.15 49.38 11.21
C ILE A 210 -24.11 48.27 12.29
N PRO A 211 -25.13 47.40 12.34
CA PRO A 211 -25.16 46.24 13.23
C PRO A 211 -24.02 45.26 12.96
N VAL A 212 -23.58 44.54 14.00
CA VAL A 212 -22.42 43.62 13.95
C VAL A 212 -22.51 42.58 12.84
N HIS A 213 -23.70 42.04 12.56
CA HIS A 213 -23.89 41.02 11.53
C HIS A 213 -23.67 41.53 10.09
N TYR A 214 -23.73 42.85 9.87
CA TYR A 214 -23.41 43.49 8.59
C TYR A 214 -21.96 44.00 8.51
N ARG A 215 -21.14 43.81 9.56
CA ARG A 215 -19.71 44.22 9.60
C ARG A 215 -18.80 43.17 8.96
N LYS A 216 -19.16 42.71 7.76
CA LYS A 216 -18.31 41.84 6.93
C LYS A 216 -17.82 42.65 5.75
N THR A 217 -16.58 42.42 5.31
CA THR A 217 -15.93 43.16 4.21
C THR A 217 -16.83 43.28 2.97
N GLU A 218 -17.44 42.16 2.55
CA GLU A 218 -18.34 42.13 1.39
C GLU A 218 -19.59 43.01 1.55
N ILE A 219 -20.15 43.03 2.75
CA ILE A 219 -21.37 43.78 3.06
C ILE A 219 -21.04 45.27 3.16
N ILE A 220 -19.97 45.63 3.86
CA ILE A 220 -19.50 47.02 3.95
C ILE A 220 -19.14 47.57 2.57
N ARG A 221 -18.53 46.75 1.70
CA ARG A 221 -18.26 47.11 0.31
C ARG A 221 -19.55 47.37 -0.47
N TYR A 222 -20.56 46.52 -0.30
CA TYR A 222 -21.88 46.75 -0.91
C TYR A 222 -22.52 48.04 -0.41
N ILE A 223 -22.52 48.27 0.92
CA ILE A 223 -23.05 49.48 1.54
C ILE A 223 -22.33 50.71 1.00
N TYR A 224 -20.99 50.71 1.00
CA TYR A 224 -20.17 51.79 0.45
C TYR A 224 -20.51 52.09 -1.02
N ASN A 225 -20.63 51.06 -1.86
CA ASN A 225 -20.99 51.23 -3.25
C ASN A 225 -22.40 51.83 -3.41
N ALA A 226 -23.37 51.37 -2.61
CA ALA A 226 -24.74 51.87 -2.66
C ALA A 226 -24.82 53.35 -2.25
N ILE A 227 -24.16 53.73 -1.16
CA ILE A 227 -24.17 55.11 -0.65
C ILE A 227 -23.26 56.07 -1.44
N SER A 228 -22.26 55.55 -2.19
CA SER A 228 -21.37 56.39 -3.01
C SER A 228 -21.92 56.65 -4.41
N THR A 229 -22.65 55.68 -4.98
CA THR A 229 -23.21 55.79 -6.34
C THR A 229 -24.64 56.33 -6.36
N SER A 230 -25.33 56.32 -5.22
CA SER A 230 -26.71 56.77 -5.07
C SER A 230 -26.87 57.42 -3.71
N ASP A 231 -27.79 58.38 -3.59
CA ASP A 231 -28.03 59.17 -2.36
C ASP A 231 -28.75 58.37 -1.25
N TYR A 232 -28.45 57.08 -1.13
CA TYR A 232 -29.02 56.18 -0.12
C TYR A 232 -28.43 56.45 1.27
N THR A 233 -29.26 56.28 2.28
CA THR A 233 -28.82 56.18 3.67
C THR A 233 -28.25 54.78 3.96
N ILE A 234 -27.44 54.66 5.03
CA ILE A 234 -26.87 53.36 5.45
C ILE A 234 -27.96 52.30 5.67
N LYS A 235 -29.10 52.69 6.23
CA LYS A 235 -30.22 51.76 6.48
C LYS A 235 -30.83 51.27 5.16
N GLU A 236 -31.06 52.17 4.20
CA GLU A 236 -31.57 51.79 2.88
C GLU A 236 -30.58 50.92 2.11
N ALA A 237 -29.28 51.17 2.25
CA ALA A 237 -28.24 50.33 1.68
C ALA A 237 -28.23 48.90 2.27
N ILE A 238 -28.48 48.76 3.57
CA ILE A 238 -28.66 47.46 4.24
C ILE A 238 -29.94 46.77 3.72
N ASP A 239 -31.06 47.48 3.65
CA ASP A 239 -32.33 46.92 3.14
C ASP A 239 -32.21 46.50 1.65
N LEU A 240 -31.38 47.19 0.87
CA LEU A 240 -31.05 46.80 -0.50
C LEU A 240 -30.19 45.54 -0.55
N TYR A 241 -29.22 45.41 0.35
CA TYR A 241 -28.39 44.22 0.47
C TYR A 241 -29.25 42.99 0.81
N ASP A 242 -30.13 43.08 1.82
CA ASP A 242 -30.99 41.97 2.22
C ASP A 242 -31.94 41.54 1.10
N ARG A 243 -32.54 42.50 0.38
CA ARG A 243 -33.35 42.20 -0.81
C ARG A 243 -32.53 41.54 -1.91
N ASN A 244 -31.26 41.93 -2.07
CA ASN A 244 -30.39 41.31 -3.05
C ASN A 244 -30.03 39.86 -2.68
N GLU A 245 -29.73 39.59 -1.41
CA GLU A 245 -29.46 38.23 -0.95
C GLU A 245 -30.70 37.34 -1.03
N GLN A 246 -31.88 37.85 -0.68
CA GLN A 246 -33.14 37.13 -0.87
C GLN A 246 -33.36 36.77 -2.35
N ARG A 247 -33.15 37.72 -3.27
CA ARG A 247 -33.26 37.43 -4.71
C ARG A 247 -32.30 36.34 -5.17
N LYS A 248 -31.04 36.34 -4.70
CA LYS A 248 -30.09 35.27 -5.04
C LYS A 248 -30.56 33.89 -4.56
N VAL A 249 -31.12 33.83 -3.35
CA VAL A 249 -31.66 32.57 -2.80
C VAL A 249 -32.89 32.12 -3.59
N ASP A 250 -33.79 33.03 -3.94
CA ASP A 250 -34.98 32.70 -4.74
C ASP A 250 -34.62 32.27 -6.16
N GLU A 251 -33.63 32.92 -6.79
CA GLU A 251 -33.08 32.52 -8.10
C GLU A 251 -32.39 31.14 -8.05
N ALA A 252 -31.71 30.81 -6.95
CA ALA A 252 -31.13 29.48 -6.76
C ALA A 252 -32.22 28.41 -6.62
N ARG A 253 -33.24 28.66 -5.80
CA ARG A 253 -34.41 27.76 -5.65
C ARG A 253 -35.16 27.58 -6.96
N LEU A 254 -35.35 28.65 -7.73
CA LEU A 254 -36.01 28.59 -9.03
C LEU A 254 -35.20 27.73 -10.01
N ARG A 255 -33.87 27.86 -10.02
CA ARG A 255 -32.98 27.03 -10.84
C ARG A 255 -33.06 25.55 -10.45
N GLU A 256 -33.03 25.24 -9.17
CA GLU A 256 -33.20 23.86 -8.68
C GLU A 256 -34.56 23.28 -9.08
N GLN A 257 -35.63 24.07 -8.97
CA GLN A 257 -36.97 23.65 -9.39
C GLN A 257 -37.06 23.43 -10.90
N GLN A 258 -36.42 24.28 -11.71
CA GLN A 258 -36.36 24.12 -13.16
C GLN A 258 -35.64 22.83 -13.54
N ILE A 259 -34.50 22.54 -12.89
CA ILE A 259 -33.76 21.28 -13.09
C ILE A 259 -34.65 20.09 -12.71
N TYR A 260 -35.33 20.14 -11.55
CA TYR A 260 -36.21 19.05 -11.12
C TYR A 260 -37.37 18.81 -12.10
N ASN A 261 -38.02 19.88 -12.58
CA ASN A 261 -39.09 19.78 -13.56
C ASN A 261 -38.59 19.19 -14.88
N GLN A 262 -37.40 19.59 -15.36
CA GLN A 262 -36.78 19.02 -16.56
C GLN A 262 -36.49 17.52 -16.39
N LEU A 263 -35.90 17.11 -15.26
CA LEU A 263 -35.67 15.69 -14.98
C LEU A 263 -36.99 14.91 -14.91
N GLN A 264 -38.04 15.49 -14.34
CA GLN A 264 -39.35 14.86 -14.28
C GLN A 264 -39.99 14.72 -15.67
N GLU A 265 -39.85 15.71 -16.53
CA GLU A 265 -40.30 15.66 -17.93
C GLU A 265 -39.55 14.56 -18.71
N GLU A 266 -38.23 14.48 -18.56
CA GLU A 266 -37.42 13.40 -19.16
C GLU A 266 -37.83 12.01 -18.65
N ALA A 267 -38.07 11.88 -17.33
CA ALA A 267 -38.52 10.63 -16.73
C ALA A 267 -39.92 10.22 -17.24
N ASN A 268 -40.83 11.18 -17.38
CA ASN A 268 -42.16 10.93 -17.93
C ASN A 268 -42.09 10.52 -19.40
N ALA A 269 -41.27 11.21 -20.22
CA ALA A 269 -41.07 10.87 -21.63
C ALA A 269 -40.49 9.46 -21.79
N HIS A 270 -39.50 9.09 -20.97
CA HIS A 270 -38.95 7.74 -20.95
C HIS A 270 -39.99 6.70 -20.49
N ALA A 271 -40.83 7.02 -19.50
CA ALA A 271 -41.91 6.13 -19.07
C ALA A 271 -42.94 5.90 -20.18
N ASP A 272 -43.29 6.94 -20.93
CA ASP A 272 -44.19 6.86 -22.08
C ASP A 272 -43.59 5.98 -23.19
N GLU A 273 -42.30 6.14 -23.52
CA GLU A 273 -41.60 5.28 -24.48
C GLU A 273 -41.61 3.80 -24.04
N MET A 274 -41.37 3.53 -22.75
CA MET A 274 -41.44 2.17 -22.21
C MET A 274 -42.84 1.58 -22.29
N ASN A 275 -43.88 2.39 -22.05
CA ASN A 275 -45.27 1.97 -22.16
C ASN A 275 -45.64 1.62 -23.63
N GLU A 276 -45.14 2.40 -24.59
CA GLU A 276 -45.32 2.13 -26.02
C GLU A 276 -44.64 0.84 -26.44
N LEU A 277 -43.37 0.65 -26.08
CA LEU A 277 -42.63 -0.59 -26.35
C LEU A 277 -43.31 -1.81 -25.73
N GLN A 278 -43.84 -1.69 -24.52
CA GLN A 278 -44.59 -2.75 -23.87
C GLN A 278 -45.90 -3.07 -24.62
N ARG A 279 -46.57 -2.05 -25.17
CA ARG A 279 -47.78 -2.23 -25.99
C ARG A 279 -47.45 -2.95 -27.29
N GLU A 280 -46.39 -2.55 -27.99
CA GLU A 280 -45.92 -3.23 -29.21
C GLU A 280 -45.51 -4.68 -28.95
N ALA A 281 -44.81 -4.93 -27.84
CA ALA A 281 -44.45 -6.29 -27.42
C ALA A 281 -45.70 -7.15 -27.16
N ASN A 282 -46.72 -6.60 -26.50
CA ASN A 282 -47.99 -7.28 -26.26
C ASN A 282 -48.76 -7.56 -27.55
N GLU A 283 -48.76 -6.65 -28.51
CA GLU A 283 -49.38 -6.84 -29.83
C GLU A 283 -48.64 -7.89 -30.66
N THR A 284 -47.32 -7.88 -30.64
CA THR A 284 -46.46 -8.88 -31.28
C THR A 284 -46.69 -10.26 -30.68
N ALA A 285 -46.73 -10.36 -29.34
CA ALA A 285 -47.04 -11.61 -28.64
C ALA A 285 -48.44 -12.14 -28.99
N LYS A 286 -49.45 -11.26 -29.09
CA LYS A 286 -50.79 -11.64 -29.55
C LYS A 286 -50.77 -12.18 -30.98
N LYS A 287 -50.02 -11.54 -31.89
CA LYS A 287 -49.87 -12.01 -33.28
C LYS A 287 -49.16 -13.37 -33.33
N ALA A 288 -48.04 -13.53 -32.64
CA ALA A 288 -47.32 -14.80 -32.55
C ALA A 288 -48.19 -15.94 -31.99
N ARG A 289 -49.00 -15.66 -30.96
CA ARG A 289 -49.99 -16.63 -30.43
C ARG A 289 -51.03 -17.02 -31.49
N ARG A 290 -51.53 -16.07 -32.28
CA ARG A 290 -52.46 -16.37 -33.39
C ARG A 290 -51.79 -17.25 -34.45
N ASP A 291 -50.58 -16.91 -34.87
CA ASP A 291 -49.84 -17.65 -35.90
C ASP A 291 -49.51 -19.07 -35.42
N MET A 292 -49.11 -19.24 -34.16
CA MET A 292 -48.89 -20.55 -33.53
C MET A 292 -50.18 -21.37 -33.47
N ASN A 293 -51.33 -20.76 -33.13
CA ASN A 293 -52.61 -21.44 -33.12
C ASN A 293 -53.03 -21.90 -34.53
N ILE A 294 -52.79 -21.08 -35.55
CA ILE A 294 -53.05 -21.44 -36.97
C ILE A 294 -52.13 -22.58 -37.41
N ALA A 295 -50.83 -22.50 -37.11
CA ALA A 295 -49.87 -23.54 -37.43
C ALA A 295 -50.20 -24.87 -36.73
N ASN A 296 -50.60 -24.83 -35.45
CA ASN A 296 -51.06 -26.00 -34.71
C ASN A 296 -52.31 -26.62 -35.36
N ALA A 297 -53.31 -25.80 -35.72
CA ALA A 297 -54.50 -26.28 -36.41
C ALA A 297 -54.16 -26.92 -37.77
N ALA A 298 -53.26 -26.29 -38.55
CA ALA A 298 -52.76 -26.83 -39.81
C ALA A 298 -51.99 -28.15 -39.62
N GLY A 299 -51.16 -28.25 -38.58
CA GLY A 299 -50.44 -29.46 -38.20
C GLY A 299 -51.38 -30.59 -37.78
N ILE A 300 -52.40 -30.31 -36.97
CA ILE A 300 -53.46 -31.27 -36.62
C ILE A 300 -54.17 -31.75 -37.89
N TYR A 301 -54.53 -30.85 -38.80
CA TYR A 301 -55.17 -31.20 -40.05
C TYR A 301 -54.29 -32.08 -40.95
N GLN A 302 -53.01 -31.73 -41.11
CA GLN A 302 -52.05 -32.53 -41.87
C GLN A 302 -51.84 -33.91 -41.25
N ASN A 303 -51.69 -33.99 -39.92
CA ASN A 303 -51.56 -35.25 -39.20
C ASN A 303 -52.81 -36.11 -39.33
N HIS A 304 -54.00 -35.51 -39.24
CA HIS A 304 -55.27 -36.21 -39.47
C HIS A 304 -55.34 -36.78 -40.90
N LYS A 305 -54.96 -35.97 -41.91
CA LYS A 305 -54.90 -36.43 -43.31
C LYS A 305 -53.88 -37.56 -43.50
N ARG A 306 -52.69 -37.46 -42.90
CA ARG A 306 -51.65 -38.49 -42.93
C ARG A 306 -52.10 -39.79 -42.27
N ASN A 307 -52.68 -39.72 -41.07
CA ASN A 307 -53.20 -40.89 -40.36
C ASN A 307 -54.30 -41.58 -41.17
N LYS A 308 -55.21 -40.82 -41.80
CA LYS A 308 -56.23 -41.38 -42.70
C LYS A 308 -55.64 -42.07 -43.93
N MET A 309 -54.51 -41.60 -44.47
CA MET A 309 -53.79 -42.31 -45.55
C MET A 309 -53.11 -43.59 -45.05
N LEU A 310 -52.47 -43.55 -43.88
CA LEU A 310 -51.85 -44.73 -43.25
C LEU A 310 -52.89 -45.82 -42.95
N ASP A 311 -54.05 -45.45 -42.41
CA ASP A 311 -55.18 -46.37 -42.18
C ASP A 311 -55.69 -47.02 -43.48
N ARG A 312 -55.67 -46.28 -44.59
CA ARG A 312 -56.02 -46.83 -45.91
C ARG A 312 -54.97 -47.82 -46.42
N MET A 313 -53.70 -47.61 -46.10
CA MET A 313 -52.61 -48.53 -46.47
C MET A 313 -52.62 -49.80 -45.61
N ASN A 314 -52.98 -49.71 -44.33
CA ASN A 314 -53.08 -50.86 -43.42
C ASN A 314 -54.34 -51.74 -43.63
N LYS A 315 -55.32 -51.29 -44.43
CA LYS A 315 -56.55 -52.05 -44.76
C LYS A 315 -56.45 -52.82 -46.10
N LYS A 316 -55.27 -52.88 -46.72
CA LYS A 316 -54.96 -53.73 -47.87
C LYS A 316 -54.14 -54.94 -47.42
#